data_AF-S0JA51-F1
#
_entry.id   AF-S0JA51-F1
#
_cell.length_a   1.000
_cell.length_b   1.000
_cell.length_c   1.000
_cell.angle_alpha   90.00
_cell.angle_beta   90.00
_cell.angle_gamma   90.00
#
_symmetry.space_group_name_H-M   'P 1'
#
loop_
_entity.id
_entity.type
_entity.pdbx_description
1 polymer ?
#
loop_
_entity_poly.entity_id
_entity_poly.type
_entity_poly.pdbx_seq_one_letter_code
_entity_poly.pdbx_strand_id
1 'polypeptide(L)'
;MCQMLLSINPEYVASILQGKKLYEYRKFRCRDDVDKIIIYATAPQKQVVGEAEIAGIVEDDILAVWHQTKEYSGITYKFFRQYYKGKKRAIAYQLKNLVIYDKPLTLEEIGVSCAPQSYRYITAMTQG
;
A
#
# COMPACT_ATOMS: atom_id res chain seq x y z
N MET A 1 5.71 12.95 11.04
CA MET A 1 5.06 11.80 10.40
C MET A 1 4.93 12.08 8.92
N CYS A 2 5.48 11.23 8.06
CA CYS A 2 5.38 11.38 6.60
C CYS A 2 4.42 10.33 6.04
N GLN A 3 3.41 10.77 5.30
CA GLN A 3 2.39 9.88 4.77
C GLN A 3 2.61 9.64 3.27
N MET A 4 2.29 8.44 2.82
CA MET A 4 2.32 8.07 1.40
C MET A 4 0.91 7.71 0.92
N LEU A 5 0.38 8.48 -0.03
CA LEU A 5 -0.81 8.10 -0.80
C LEU A 5 -0.44 7.06 -1.84
N LEU A 6 -1.14 5.92 -1.80
CA LEU A 6 -0.85 4.75 -2.61
C LEU A 6 -2.07 4.34 -3.43
N SER A 7 -1.89 4.23 -4.75
CA SER A 7 -2.92 3.69 -5.64
C SER A 7 -2.86 2.17 -5.64
N ILE A 8 -4.00 1.54 -5.36
CA ILE A 8 -4.15 0.07 -5.29
C ILE A 8 -5.42 -0.35 -6.04
N ASN A 9 -5.34 -1.46 -6.78
CA ASN A 9 -6.51 -2.05 -7.42
C ASN A 9 -7.55 -2.48 -6.35
N PRO A 10 -8.85 -2.18 -6.54
CA PRO A 10 -9.92 -2.53 -5.60
C PRO A 10 -9.90 -3.97 -5.10
N GLU A 11 -9.49 -4.95 -5.92
CA GLU A 11 -9.41 -6.35 -5.51
C GLU A 11 -8.42 -6.59 -4.35
N TYR A 12 -7.26 -5.90 -4.37
CA TYR A 12 -6.27 -6.01 -3.30
C TYR A 12 -6.63 -5.13 -2.12
N VAL A 13 -7.27 -3.98 -2.35
CA VAL A 13 -7.82 -3.13 -1.29
C VAL A 13 -8.80 -3.94 -0.44
N ALA A 14 -9.76 -4.65 -1.06
CA ALA A 14 -10.70 -5.49 -0.33
C ALA A 14 -9.99 -6.54 0.56
N SER A 15 -8.89 -7.12 0.07
CA SER A 15 -8.08 -8.08 0.84
C SER A 15 -7.36 -7.44 2.04
N ILE A 16 -6.89 -6.19 1.89
CA ILE A 16 -6.32 -5.41 3.00
C ILE A 16 -7.40 -5.09 4.03
N LEU A 17 -8.55 -4.57 3.58
CA LEU A 17 -9.67 -4.19 4.44
C LEU A 17 -10.26 -5.37 5.23
N GLN A 18 -10.20 -6.58 4.68
CA GLN A 18 -10.60 -7.81 5.37
C GLN A 18 -9.51 -8.37 6.32
N GLY A 19 -8.35 -7.74 6.41
CA GLY A 19 -7.22 -8.20 7.23
C GLY A 19 -6.50 -9.43 6.68
N LYS A 20 -6.80 -9.87 5.45
CA LYS A 20 -6.17 -11.04 4.82
C LYS A 20 -4.79 -10.71 4.24
N LYS A 21 -4.65 -9.48 3.74
CA LYS A 21 -3.39 -8.96 3.16
C LYS A 21 -2.74 -8.01 4.15
N LEU A 22 -1.63 -8.45 4.75
CA LEU A 22 -0.84 -7.65 5.70
C LEU A 22 0.45 -7.11 5.08
N TYR A 23 0.77 -7.49 3.84
CA TYR A 23 1.95 -6.98 3.13
C TYR A 23 1.58 -6.29 1.83
N GLU A 24 2.04 -5.06 1.65
CA GLU A 24 1.93 -4.32 0.39
C GLU A 24 3.25 -4.35 -0.38
N TYR A 25 3.24 -4.88 -1.60
CA TYR A 25 4.45 -5.11 -2.39
C TYR A 25 4.73 -3.96 -3.35
N ARG A 26 5.99 -3.51 -3.42
CA ARG A 26 6.42 -2.46 -4.35
C ARG A 26 7.78 -2.76 -4.97
N LYS A 27 7.96 -2.27 -6.21
CA LYS A 27 9.20 -2.43 -6.98
C LYS A 27 10.33 -1.50 -6.55
N PHE A 28 9.99 -0.41 -5.85
CA PHE A 28 10.93 0.62 -5.41
C PHE A 28 10.65 0.97 -3.96
N ARG A 29 11.74 1.13 -3.19
CA ARG A 29 11.71 1.55 -1.79
C ARG A 29 11.34 3.04 -1.72
N CYS A 30 10.36 3.37 -0.90
CA CYS A 30 9.99 4.75 -0.57
C CYS A 30 10.96 5.31 0.48
N ARG A 31 10.83 6.58 0.85
CA ARG A 31 11.69 7.17 1.90
C ARG A 31 11.56 6.43 3.24
N ASP A 32 12.60 6.54 4.07
CA ASP A 32 12.67 5.89 5.39
C ASP A 32 11.80 6.58 6.44
N ASP A 33 11.42 7.84 6.21
CA ASP A 33 10.58 8.64 7.11
C ASP A 33 9.07 8.37 6.96
N VAL A 34 8.67 7.49 6.03
CA VAL A 34 7.27 7.13 5.80
C VAL A 34 6.80 6.16 6.87
N ASP A 35 5.85 6.58 7.67
CA ASP A 35 5.28 5.79 8.77
C ASP A 35 3.84 5.33 8.48
N LYS A 36 3.15 5.95 7.53
CA LYS A 36 1.75 5.65 7.21
C LYS A 36 1.47 5.63 5.70
N ILE A 37 0.64 4.66 5.28
CA ILE A 37 0.12 4.52 3.93
C ILE A 37 -1.36 4.93 3.91
N ILE A 38 -1.69 5.89 3.06
CA ILE A 38 -3.06 6.30 2.75
C ILE A 38 -3.50 5.51 1.51
N ILE A 39 -4.59 4.77 1.62
CA ILE A 39 -4.99 3.75 0.65
C ILE A 39 -6.05 4.34 -0.30
N TYR A 40 -5.66 4.57 -1.54
CA TYR A 40 -6.56 4.96 -2.62
C TYR A 40 -6.92 3.76 -3.49
N ALA A 41 -8.21 3.42 -3.53
CA ALA A 41 -8.75 2.42 -4.44
C ALA A 41 -8.93 3.03 -5.83
N THR A 42 -8.32 2.42 -6.85
CA THR A 42 -8.45 2.88 -8.24
C THR A 42 -9.87 2.62 -8.80
N ALA A 43 -10.05 2.82 -10.11
CA ALA A 43 -11.33 2.53 -10.77
C ALA A 43 -11.79 1.07 -10.51
N PRO A 44 -13.11 0.83 -10.36
CA PRO A 44 -14.18 1.81 -10.49
C PRO A 44 -14.44 2.70 -9.26
N GLN A 45 -13.89 2.38 -8.09
CA GLN A 45 -14.23 3.07 -6.83
C GLN A 45 -13.69 4.51 -6.76
N LYS A 46 -12.42 4.73 -7.14
CA LYS A 46 -11.79 6.06 -7.19
C LYS A 46 -11.90 6.88 -5.89
N GLN A 47 -11.66 6.24 -4.74
CA GLN A 47 -11.75 6.88 -3.42
C GLN A 47 -10.60 6.46 -2.50
N VAL A 48 -10.29 7.31 -1.54
CA VAL A 48 -9.44 6.99 -0.39
C VAL A 48 -10.31 6.28 0.64
N VAL A 49 -9.96 5.03 0.95
CA VAL A 49 -10.85 4.12 1.71
C VAL A 49 -10.36 3.86 3.13
N GLY A 50 -9.15 4.28 3.45
CA GLY A 50 -8.54 4.04 4.74
C GLY A 50 -7.06 4.30 4.75
N GLU A 51 -6.43 3.92 5.85
CA GLU A 51 -5.01 4.11 6.09
C GLU A 51 -4.44 3.00 6.98
N ALA A 52 -3.14 2.75 6.87
CA ALA A 52 -2.43 1.78 7.70
C ALA A 52 -1.04 2.30 8.06
N GLU A 53 -0.58 1.99 9.27
CA GLU A 53 0.79 2.23 9.68
C GLU A 53 1.74 1.15 9.11
N ILE A 54 3.00 1.53 8.92
CA ILE A 54 4.05 0.61 8.52
C ILE A 54 4.69 0.03 9.80
N ALA A 55 4.51 -1.27 10.02
CA ALA A 55 5.12 -1.99 11.14
C ALA A 55 6.62 -2.25 10.92
N GLY A 56 6.98 -2.52 9.67
CA GLY A 56 8.30 -2.91 9.24
C GLY A 56 8.34 -3.09 7.73
N ILE A 57 9.55 -3.23 7.21
CA ILE A 57 9.80 -3.31 5.77
C ILE A 57 10.73 -4.48 5.51
N VAL A 58 10.25 -5.42 4.69
CA VAL A 58 11.07 -6.53 4.21
C VAL A 58 11.59 -6.15 2.83
N GLU A 59 12.91 -6.00 2.72
CA GLU A 59 13.57 -5.68 1.45
C GLU A 59 14.74 -6.64 1.21
N ASP A 60 14.58 -7.52 0.23
CA ASP A 60 15.56 -8.56 -0.09
C ASP A 60 15.43 -9.01 -1.55
N ASP A 61 16.09 -10.10 -1.92
CA ASP A 61 15.81 -10.82 -3.15
C ASP A 61 14.35 -11.29 -3.21
N ILE A 62 13.86 -11.45 -4.45
CA ILE A 62 12.44 -11.73 -4.71
C ILE A 62 11.95 -12.99 -3.99
N LEU A 63 12.75 -14.05 -3.92
CA LEU A 63 12.33 -15.31 -3.31
C LEU A 63 12.35 -15.18 -1.80
N ALA A 64 13.39 -14.57 -1.22
CA ALA A 64 13.46 -14.32 0.22
C ALA A 64 12.26 -13.50 0.71
N VAL A 65 11.91 -12.41 0.02
CA VAL A 65 10.71 -11.61 0.35
C VAL A 65 9.45 -12.46 0.27
N TRP A 66 9.27 -13.26 -0.79
CA TRP A 66 8.11 -14.14 -0.91
C TRP A 66 8.03 -15.14 0.25
N HIS A 67 9.12 -15.82 0.57
CA HIS A 67 9.16 -16.83 1.63
C HIS A 67 8.77 -16.25 2.99
N GLN A 68 9.23 -15.02 3.29
CA GLN A 68 8.93 -14.33 4.54
C GLN A 68 7.49 -13.81 4.63
N THR A 69 6.85 -13.50 3.50
CA THR A 69 5.59 -12.73 3.49
C THR A 69 4.39 -13.47 2.90
N LYS A 70 4.59 -14.63 2.26
CA LYS A 70 3.58 -15.35 1.46
C LYS A 70 2.28 -15.64 2.21
N GLU A 71 2.35 -15.94 3.51
CA GLU A 71 1.19 -16.30 4.34
C GLU A 71 0.15 -15.18 4.40
N TYR A 72 0.60 -13.93 4.43
CA TYR A 72 -0.27 -12.74 4.50
C TYR A 72 -0.13 -11.84 3.26
N SER A 73 0.29 -12.43 2.14
CA SER A 73 0.54 -11.71 0.89
C SER A 73 -0.73 -11.21 0.20
N GLY A 74 -1.86 -11.89 0.41
CA GLY A 74 -3.13 -11.65 -0.27
C GLY A 74 -3.08 -11.86 -1.79
N ILE A 75 -2.02 -12.48 -2.33
CA ILE A 75 -1.83 -12.74 -3.76
C ILE A 75 -1.22 -14.13 -3.98
N THR A 76 -1.31 -14.63 -5.22
CA THR A 76 -0.66 -15.92 -5.56
C THR A 76 0.82 -15.73 -5.87
N TYR A 77 1.60 -16.79 -5.69
CA TYR A 77 3.02 -16.80 -6.09
C TYR A 77 3.20 -16.50 -7.58
N LYS A 78 2.29 -17.01 -8.43
CA LYS A 78 2.30 -16.75 -9.88
C LYS A 78 2.18 -15.26 -10.17
N PHE A 79 1.23 -14.58 -9.53
CA PHE A 79 1.07 -13.13 -9.66
C PHE A 79 2.31 -12.38 -9.16
N PHE A 80 2.82 -12.74 -7.98
CA PHE A 80 4.02 -12.15 -7.40
C PHE A 80 5.24 -12.25 -8.34
N ARG A 81 5.50 -13.44 -8.90
CA ARG A 81 6.61 -13.68 -9.85
C ARG A 81 6.44 -12.90 -11.15
N GLN A 82 5.21 -12.79 -11.65
CA GLN A 82 4.91 -11.99 -12.84
C GLN A 82 5.14 -10.50 -12.57
N TYR A 83 4.66 -10.01 -11.42
CA TYR A 83 4.80 -8.61 -11.02
C TYR A 83 6.28 -8.20 -10.94
N TYR A 84 7.15 -9.07 -10.41
CA TYR A 84 8.60 -8.83 -10.29
C TYR A 84 9.45 -9.39 -11.45
N LYS A 85 8.86 -9.73 -12.61
CA LYS A 85 9.61 -10.22 -13.77
C LYS A 85 10.74 -9.24 -14.15
N GLY A 86 11.97 -9.74 -14.25
CA GLY A 86 13.16 -8.94 -14.58
C GLY A 86 13.69 -8.06 -13.45
N LYS A 87 13.17 -8.17 -12.22
CA LYS A 87 13.74 -7.52 -11.04
C LYS A 87 14.64 -8.49 -10.28
N LYS A 88 15.53 -7.94 -9.44
CA LYS A 88 16.39 -8.72 -8.54
C LYS A 88 15.91 -8.67 -7.09
N ARG A 89 15.26 -7.57 -6.72
CA ARG A 89 14.81 -7.28 -5.35
C ARG A 89 13.32 -6.97 -5.32
N ALA A 90 12.72 -7.19 -4.17
CA ALA A 90 11.35 -6.83 -3.85
C ALA A 90 11.30 -6.05 -2.53
N ILE A 91 10.28 -5.19 -2.38
CA ILE A 91 9.97 -4.52 -1.13
C ILE A 91 8.57 -4.95 -0.70
N ALA A 92 8.40 -5.25 0.59
CA ALA A 92 7.11 -5.50 1.21
C ALA A 92 6.95 -4.64 2.46
N TYR A 93 5.93 -3.78 2.48
CA TYR A 93 5.55 -2.99 3.64
C TYR A 93 4.57 -3.79 4.48
N GLN A 94 4.93 -4.08 5.74
CA GLN A 94 4.03 -4.73 6.68
C GLN A 94 3.03 -3.70 7.22
N LEU A 95 1.75 -3.95 7.00
CA LEU A 95 0.66 -3.10 7.42
C LEU A 95 0.22 -3.47 8.84
N LYS A 96 0.04 -2.46 9.70
CA LYS A 96 -0.57 -2.59 11.03
C LYS A 96 -1.53 -1.43 11.28
N ASN A 97 -2.31 -1.53 12.35
CA ASN A 97 -3.21 -0.46 12.80
C ASN A 97 -4.08 0.09 11.67
N LEU A 98 -4.69 -0.83 10.90
CA LEU A 98 -5.54 -0.49 9.77
C LEU A 98 -6.77 0.27 10.26
N VAL A 99 -7.00 1.45 9.69
CA VAL A 99 -8.19 2.26 9.88
C VAL A 99 -8.96 2.28 8.57
N ILE A 100 -10.21 1.81 8.61
CA ILE A 100 -11.14 1.86 7.48
C ILE A 100 -12.01 3.10 7.67
N TYR A 101 -12.17 3.90 6.62
CA TYR A 101 -13.03 5.07 6.71
C TYR A 101 -14.49 4.69 6.54
N ASP A 102 -15.33 5.06 7.52
CA ASP A 102 -16.78 4.87 7.45
C ASP A 102 -17.38 5.50 6.18
N LYS A 103 -16.85 6.68 5.82
CA LYS A 103 -17.12 7.35 4.55
C LYS A 103 -15.80 7.49 3.78
N PRO A 104 -15.61 6.77 2.67
CA PRO A 104 -14.47 6.98 1.79
C PRO A 104 -14.38 8.43 1.31
N LEU A 105 -13.16 8.95 1.25
CA LEU A 105 -12.87 10.32 0.86
C LEU A 105 -12.51 10.40 -0.63
N THR A 106 -12.81 11.53 -1.24
CA THR A 106 -12.25 11.94 -2.53
C THR A 106 -10.77 12.32 -2.37
N LEU A 107 -10.05 12.41 -3.49
CA LEU A 107 -8.67 12.92 -3.46
C LEU A 107 -8.63 14.40 -3.06
N GLU A 108 -9.65 15.18 -3.44
CA GLU A 108 -9.75 16.61 -3.13
C GLU A 108 -9.90 16.85 -1.62
N GLU A 109 -10.68 16.01 -0.93
CA GLU A 109 -10.82 16.04 0.53
C GLU A 109 -9.49 15.82 1.28
N ILE A 110 -8.49 15.23 0.62
CA ILE A 110 -7.13 15.06 1.17
C ILE A 110 -6.09 15.99 0.52
N GLY A 111 -6.54 17.03 -0.19
CA GLY A 111 -5.65 18.02 -0.82
C GLY A 111 -4.90 17.53 -2.05
N VAL A 112 -5.41 16.48 -2.72
CA VAL A 112 -4.78 15.88 -3.89
C VAL A 112 -5.68 16.05 -5.12
N SER A 113 -5.15 16.64 -6.19
CA SER A 113 -5.90 16.92 -7.42
C SER A 113 -6.01 15.73 -8.38
N CYS A 114 -5.10 14.75 -8.30
CA CYS A 114 -5.10 13.60 -9.20
C CYS A 114 -4.49 12.35 -8.55
N ALA A 115 -4.97 11.18 -8.98
CA ALA A 115 -4.49 9.90 -8.45
C ALA A 115 -3.01 9.69 -8.84
N PRO A 116 -2.15 9.24 -7.92
CA PRO A 116 -0.76 8.95 -8.27
C PRO A 116 -0.67 7.70 -9.16
N GLN A 117 0.24 7.71 -10.13
CA GLN A 117 0.51 6.54 -10.98
C GLN A 117 1.10 5.37 -10.20
N SER A 118 1.86 5.65 -9.13
CA SER A 118 2.37 4.64 -8.21
C SER A 118 2.08 5.03 -6.78
N TYR A 119 2.66 6.15 -6.33
CA TYR A 119 2.42 6.75 -5.03
C TYR A 119 2.78 8.24 -5.05
N ARG A 120 2.42 8.95 -3.98
CA ARG A 120 2.80 10.35 -3.71
C ARG A 120 2.99 10.54 -2.22
N TYR A 121 3.96 11.36 -1.81
CA TYR A 121 4.03 11.83 -0.43
C TYR A 121 3.01 12.94 -0.19
N ILE A 122 2.31 12.87 0.93
CA ILE A 122 1.40 13.92 1.38
C ILE A 122 1.78 14.35 2.79
N THR A 123 1.57 15.63 3.09
CA THR A 123 1.74 16.16 4.45
C THR A 123 0.54 15.71 5.27
N ALA A 124 0.78 15.27 6.51
CA ALA A 124 -0.30 14.96 7.43
C ALA A 124 -1.20 16.20 7.58
N MET A 125 -2.50 16.05 7.33
CA MET A 125 -3.44 17.13 7.60
C MET A 125 -3.42 17.40 9.11
N THR A 126 -2.94 18.58 9.50
CA THR A 126 -3.23 19.11 10.83
C THR A 126 -4.74 19.31 10.88
N GLN A 127 -5.43 18.50 11.67
CA GLN A 127 -6.77 18.86 12.10
C GLN A 127 -6.62 20.15 12.91
N GLY A 128 -7.19 21.23 12.38
CA GLY A 128 -7.31 22.50 13.08
C GLY A 128 -8.37 22.44 14.17
#